data_AF-A0A2V9U025-F1
#
_entry.id   AF-A0A2V9U025-F1
#
_cell.length_a   1.000
_cell.length_b   1.000
_cell.length_c   1.000
_cell.angle_alpha   90.00
_cell.angle_beta   90.00
_cell.angle_gamma   90.00
#
_symmetry.space_group_name_H-M   'P 1'
#
loop_
_entity.id
_entity.type
_entity.pdbx_description
1 polymer ?
#
loop_
_entity_poly.entity_id
_entity_poly.type
_entity_poly.pdbx_seq_one_letter_code
_entity_poly.pdbx_strand_id
1 'polypeptide(L)'
;ALIAGADCVHACALGIGERVGNTQMDQMLVNLKLMKVAPWENQDLTKLKEYCEAVSRATGVPIPPNYPVVGEDAFRTATGVHAAAVIKAYKKNDTELADAVYSGVPAKLFGLEQIIDVGPMSGKSNVLFWLERHGVPADDAAVERIYKRAKASDHTLSEAEIMACVETAKPR
;
A
#
# COMPACT_ATOMS: atom_id res chain seq x y z
N ALA A 1 29.13 -1.32 -1.99
CA ALA A 1 29.81 -2.62 -1.96
C ALA A 1 29.66 -3.36 -3.29
N LEU A 2 28.45 -3.76 -3.70
CA LEU A 2 28.22 -4.50 -4.95
C LEU A 2 28.75 -3.78 -6.20
N ILE A 3 28.41 -2.50 -6.38
CA ILE A 3 28.94 -1.68 -7.50
C ILE A 3 30.48 -1.57 -7.47
N ALA A 4 31.09 -1.69 -6.29
CA ALA A 4 32.54 -1.64 -6.11
C ALA A 4 33.22 -3.02 -6.25
N GLY A 5 32.50 -4.06 -6.70
CA GLY A 5 33.06 -5.37 -7.00
C GLY A 5 32.98 -6.40 -5.86
N ALA A 6 32.14 -6.19 -4.85
CA ALA A 6 31.87 -7.24 -3.87
C ALA A 6 30.97 -8.33 -4.49
N ASP A 7 31.40 -9.60 -4.40
CA ASP A 7 30.63 -10.74 -4.95
C ASP A 7 29.61 -11.33 -3.96
N CYS A 8 29.78 -11.07 -2.66
CA CYS A 8 28.93 -11.58 -1.60
C CYS A 8 28.59 -10.48 -0.60
N VAL A 9 27.31 -10.40 -0.23
CA VAL A 9 26.79 -9.51 0.81
C VAL A 9 25.86 -10.29 1.72
N HIS A 10 25.93 -10.03 3.02
CA HIS A 10 25.05 -10.64 4.00
C HIS A 10 23.94 -9.68 4.39
N ALA A 11 22.75 -10.23 4.56
CA ALA A 11 21.57 -9.50 5.02
C ALA A 11 20.68 -10.43 5.84
N CYS A 12 19.75 -9.87 6.61
CA CYS A 12 18.75 -10.63 7.36
C CYS A 12 17.35 -10.11 7.04
N ALA A 13 16.38 -11.01 6.99
CA ALA A 13 14.97 -10.66 6.83
C ALA A 13 14.55 -9.62 7.86
N LEU A 14 13.86 -8.55 7.43
CA LEU A 14 13.42 -7.45 8.30
C LEU A 14 14.57 -6.76 9.07
N GLY A 15 15.82 -7.04 8.68
CA GLY A 15 17.02 -6.57 9.37
C GLY A 15 17.25 -7.21 10.72
N ILE A 16 16.57 -8.31 11.08
CA ILE A 16 16.69 -8.91 12.42
C ILE A 16 18.15 -9.31 12.72
N GLY A 17 18.58 -9.08 13.95
CA GLY A 17 19.94 -9.36 14.38
C GLY A 17 20.25 -8.74 15.73
N GLU A 18 21.51 -8.81 16.14
CA GLU A 18 21.96 -8.23 17.41
C GLU A 18 21.79 -6.69 17.43
N ARG A 19 21.41 -6.13 18.59
CA ARG A 19 21.20 -4.69 18.81
C ARG A 19 20.10 -4.11 17.91
N VAL A 20 20.49 -3.30 16.92
CA VAL A 20 19.61 -2.65 15.95
C VAL A 20 19.49 -3.45 14.64
N GLY A 21 20.16 -4.60 14.55
CA GLY A 21 20.01 -5.52 13.45
C GLY A 21 21.12 -5.50 12.40
N ASN A 22 20.89 -6.28 11.35
CA ASN A 22 21.72 -6.39 10.16
C ASN A 22 21.11 -5.59 9.00
N THR A 23 21.81 -5.52 7.86
CA THR A 23 21.21 -5.05 6.60
C THR A 23 19.91 -5.80 6.32
N GLN A 24 18.83 -5.06 6.08
CA GLN A 24 17.52 -5.61 5.73
C GLN A 24 17.58 -6.28 4.35
N MET A 25 17.35 -7.60 4.30
CA MET A 25 17.38 -8.36 3.06
C MET A 25 16.31 -7.88 2.08
N ASP A 26 15.11 -7.62 2.57
CA ASP A 26 13.98 -7.11 1.82
C ASP A 26 14.27 -5.75 1.18
N GLN A 27 14.77 -4.77 1.96
CA GLN A 27 15.11 -3.45 1.43
C GLN A 27 16.29 -3.48 0.46
N MET A 28 17.27 -4.35 0.72
CA MET A 28 18.38 -4.54 -0.20
C MET A 28 17.87 -5.05 -1.55
N LEU A 29 17.01 -6.07 -1.57
CA LEU A 29 16.44 -6.62 -2.79
C LEU A 29 15.58 -5.60 -3.55
N VAL A 30 14.73 -4.84 -2.83
CA VAL A 30 13.93 -3.73 -3.41
C VAL A 30 14.84 -2.74 -4.13
N ASN A 31 15.89 -2.25 -3.45
CA ASN A 31 16.79 -1.26 -4.03
C ASN A 31 17.59 -1.80 -5.22
N LEU A 32 18.09 -3.04 -5.13
CA LEU A 32 18.82 -3.65 -6.25
C LEU A 32 17.93 -3.80 -7.49
N LYS A 33 16.65 -4.15 -7.29
CA LYS A 33 15.67 -4.21 -8.38
C LYS A 33 15.41 -2.84 -9.01
N LEU A 34 15.12 -1.82 -8.18
CA LEU A 34 14.82 -0.47 -8.67
C LEU A 34 16.04 0.21 -9.32
N MET A 35 17.25 -0.05 -8.81
CA MET A 35 18.50 0.47 -9.37
C MET A 35 18.99 -0.31 -10.60
N LYS A 36 18.29 -1.38 -11.00
CA LYS A 36 18.64 -2.23 -12.13
C LYS A 36 20.05 -2.85 -12.02
N VAL A 37 20.41 -3.33 -10.83
CA VAL A 37 21.73 -3.93 -10.59
C VAL A 37 21.74 -5.41 -10.99
N ALA A 38 22.55 -5.75 -12.00
CA ALA A 38 22.81 -7.12 -12.46
C ALA A 38 23.36 -8.05 -11.37
N PRO A 39 22.81 -9.27 -11.14
CA PRO A 39 21.64 -9.90 -11.80
C PRO A 39 20.30 -9.72 -11.05
N TRP A 40 20.28 -8.94 -9.98
CA TRP A 40 19.15 -8.81 -9.05
C TRP A 40 17.96 -8.02 -9.61
N GLU A 41 18.14 -7.24 -10.67
CA GLU A 41 17.08 -6.54 -11.39
C GLU A 41 16.01 -7.47 -11.97
N ASN A 42 16.41 -8.69 -12.31
CA ASN A 42 15.52 -9.69 -12.88
C ASN A 42 14.88 -10.61 -11.81
N GLN A 43 15.20 -10.41 -10.53
CA GLN A 43 14.64 -11.22 -9.45
C GLN A 43 13.13 -10.99 -9.34
N ASP A 44 12.37 -12.08 -9.25
CA ASP A 44 10.96 -12.01 -8.90
C ASP A 44 10.81 -11.71 -7.41
N LEU A 45 10.18 -10.56 -7.11
CA LEU A 45 9.93 -10.08 -5.76
C LEU A 45 8.43 -9.98 -5.44
N THR A 46 7.57 -10.59 -6.27
CA THR A 46 6.12 -10.61 -6.04
C THR A 46 5.71 -11.32 -4.74
N LYS A 47 6.61 -12.12 -4.18
CA LYS A 47 6.45 -12.86 -2.93
C LYS A 47 7.22 -12.27 -1.75
N LEU A 48 7.77 -11.06 -1.90
CA LEU A 48 8.59 -10.43 -0.87
C LEU A 48 7.81 -10.14 0.42
N LYS A 49 6.55 -9.71 0.31
CA LYS A 49 5.68 -9.50 1.48
C LYS A 49 5.41 -10.80 2.22
N GLU A 50 5.06 -11.87 1.50
CA GLU A 50 4.82 -13.20 2.10
C GLU A 50 6.06 -13.74 2.82
N TYR A 51 7.26 -13.53 2.24
CA TYR A 51 8.53 -13.84 2.89
C TYR A 51 8.71 -13.08 4.21
N CYS A 52 8.49 -11.77 4.21
CA CYS A 52 8.61 -10.93 5.39
C CYS A 52 7.60 -11.32 6.48
N GLU A 53 6.35 -11.58 6.12
CA GLU A 53 5.31 -12.01 7.05
C GLU A 53 5.62 -13.40 7.64
N ALA A 54 6.17 -14.32 6.86
CA ALA A 54 6.58 -15.62 7.36
C ALA A 54 7.68 -15.50 8.43
N VAL A 55 8.66 -14.62 8.20
CA VAL A 55 9.71 -14.33 9.17
C VAL A 55 9.15 -13.63 10.41
N SER A 56 8.27 -12.65 10.23
CA SER A 56 7.61 -11.94 11.33
C SER A 56 6.87 -12.92 12.24
N ARG A 57 6.09 -13.85 11.67
CA ARG A 57 5.41 -14.91 12.43
C ARG A 57 6.39 -15.85 13.13
N ALA A 58 7.47 -16.25 12.47
CA ALA A 58 8.45 -17.20 13.03
C ALA A 58 9.28 -16.59 14.16
N THR A 59 9.52 -15.28 14.14
CA THR A 59 10.39 -14.59 15.09
C THR A 59 9.63 -13.82 16.17
N GLY A 60 8.33 -13.58 15.98
CA GLY A 60 7.52 -12.72 16.85
C GLY A 60 7.83 -11.22 16.71
N VAL A 61 8.65 -10.83 15.73
CA VAL A 61 8.98 -9.43 15.46
C VAL A 61 7.91 -8.85 14.53
N PRO A 62 7.11 -7.85 14.97
CA PRO A 62 6.07 -7.27 14.13
C PRO A 62 6.66 -6.43 12.99
N ILE A 63 5.98 -6.41 11.84
CA ILE A 63 6.28 -5.47 10.74
C ILE A 63 5.53 -4.16 11.03
N PRO A 64 6.22 -3.02 11.18
CA PRO A 64 5.56 -1.73 11.35
C PRO A 64 4.64 -1.41 10.16
N PRO A 65 3.46 -0.79 10.37
CA PRO A 65 2.56 -0.42 9.27
C PRO A 65 3.23 0.45 8.20
N ASN A 66 4.13 1.35 8.61
CA ASN A 66 4.88 2.23 7.74
C ASN A 66 6.20 1.64 7.21
N TYR A 67 6.45 0.35 7.43
CA TYR A 67 7.68 -0.28 6.97
C TYR A 67 7.73 -0.29 5.44
N PRO A 68 8.86 0.04 4.80
CA PRO A 68 8.87 0.26 3.35
C PRO A 68 8.50 -1.00 2.56
N VAL A 69 7.65 -0.82 1.54
CA VAL A 69 7.11 -1.85 0.61
C VAL A 69 6.20 -2.89 1.28
N VAL A 70 6.60 -3.50 2.39
CA VAL A 70 5.87 -4.64 2.98
C VAL A 70 4.93 -4.24 4.11
N GLY A 71 5.08 -3.03 4.66
CA GLY A 71 4.15 -2.48 5.66
C GLY A 71 2.76 -2.24 5.08
N GLU A 72 1.73 -2.33 5.92
CA GLU A 72 0.34 -2.22 5.50
C GLU A 72 0.00 -0.85 4.87
N ASP A 73 0.68 0.21 5.29
CA ASP A 73 0.47 1.59 4.82
C ASP A 73 1.34 1.95 3.60
N ALA A 74 2.26 1.07 3.18
CA ALA A 74 3.28 1.40 2.17
C ALA A 74 2.71 1.86 0.82
N PHE A 75 1.52 1.36 0.44
CA PHE A 75 0.83 1.68 -0.81
C PHE A 75 -0.61 2.14 -0.59
N ARG A 76 -0.92 2.65 0.61
CA ARG A 76 -2.25 3.17 0.96
C ARG A 76 -2.28 4.68 0.90
N THR A 77 -3.39 5.24 0.43
CA THR A 77 -3.63 6.69 0.51
C THR A 77 -5.10 7.01 0.78
N ALA A 78 -5.33 7.83 1.80
CA ALA A 78 -6.65 8.43 2.06
C ALA A 78 -6.70 9.92 1.63
N THR A 79 -5.58 10.50 1.20
CA THR A 79 -5.50 11.91 0.84
C THR A 79 -6.16 12.17 -0.50
N GLY A 80 -7.11 13.11 -0.54
CA GLY A 80 -7.93 13.36 -1.74
C GLY A 80 -7.13 13.71 -3.00
N VAL A 81 -6.09 14.53 -2.89
CA VAL A 81 -5.27 14.91 -4.06
C VAL A 81 -4.44 13.74 -4.62
N HIS A 82 -3.93 12.86 -3.75
CA HIS A 82 -3.20 11.66 -4.18
C HIS A 82 -4.16 10.65 -4.82
N ALA A 83 -5.27 10.36 -4.15
CA ALA A 83 -6.30 9.46 -4.66
C ALA A 83 -6.84 9.91 -6.02
N ALA A 84 -7.15 11.20 -6.18
CA ALA A 84 -7.66 11.74 -7.45
C ALA A 84 -6.69 11.50 -8.62
N ALA A 85 -5.38 11.61 -8.40
CA ALA A 85 -4.37 11.35 -9.43
C ALA A 85 -4.30 9.87 -9.81
N VAL A 86 -4.28 8.97 -8.81
CA VAL A 86 -4.31 7.52 -9.01
C VAL A 86 -5.59 7.09 -9.75
N ILE A 87 -6.77 7.57 -9.31
CA ILE A 87 -8.07 7.30 -9.95
C ILE A 87 -8.08 7.78 -11.41
N LYS A 88 -7.54 8.96 -11.69
CA LYS A 88 -7.49 9.51 -13.05
C LYS A 88 -6.60 8.66 -13.96
N ALA A 89 -5.50 8.12 -13.45
CA ALA A 89 -4.66 7.19 -14.19
C ALA A 89 -5.39 5.87 -14.49
N TYR A 90 -6.06 5.28 -13.49
CA TYR A 90 -6.90 4.09 -13.69
C TYR A 90 -8.00 4.31 -14.74
N LYS A 91 -8.72 5.44 -14.70
CA LYS A 91 -9.77 5.77 -15.68
C LYS A 91 -9.26 5.93 -17.11
N LYS A 92 -7.96 6.20 -17.28
CA LYS A 92 -7.29 6.26 -18.59
C LYS A 92 -6.74 4.91 -19.05
N ASN A 93 -6.95 3.84 -18.28
CA ASN A 93 -6.30 2.54 -18.44
C ASN A 93 -4.76 2.62 -18.44
N ASP A 94 -4.19 3.65 -17.81
CA ASP A 94 -2.75 3.83 -17.67
C ASP A 94 -2.29 3.26 -16.34
N THR A 95 -2.08 1.94 -16.32
CA THR A 95 -1.79 1.24 -15.08
C THR A 95 -0.35 1.41 -14.60
N GLU A 96 0.57 1.83 -15.47
CA GLU A 96 1.93 2.19 -15.08
C GLU A 96 1.92 3.54 -14.36
N LEU A 97 1.22 4.53 -14.92
CA LEU A 97 1.05 5.81 -14.26
C LEU A 97 0.29 5.67 -12.94
N ALA A 98 -0.74 4.83 -12.87
CA ALA A 98 -1.49 4.60 -11.63
C ALA A 98 -0.59 4.07 -10.50
N ASP A 99 0.43 3.29 -10.84
CA ASP A 99 1.34 2.67 -9.87
C ASP A 99 2.55 3.56 -9.50
N ALA A 100 2.87 4.55 -10.34
CA ALA A 100 4.00 5.46 -10.14
C ALA A 100 3.58 6.89 -9.70
N VAL A 101 2.33 7.30 -9.94
CA VAL A 101 1.86 8.64 -9.57
C VAL A 101 1.78 8.76 -8.05
N TYR A 102 2.55 9.69 -7.48
CA TYR A 102 2.76 9.81 -6.03
C TYR A 102 3.42 8.59 -5.35
N SER A 103 4.03 7.67 -6.11
CA SER A 103 4.79 6.54 -5.56
C SER A 103 6.15 6.39 -6.25
N GLY A 104 7.23 6.46 -5.46
CA GLY A 104 8.60 6.20 -5.97
C GLY A 104 8.89 4.71 -6.19
N VAL A 105 8.02 3.83 -5.69
CA VAL A 105 8.14 2.38 -5.79
C VAL A 105 6.85 1.84 -6.41
N PRO A 106 6.89 1.27 -7.63
CA PRO A 106 5.70 0.65 -8.22
C PRO A 106 5.30 -0.61 -7.44
N ALA A 107 4.08 -0.63 -6.89
CA ALA A 107 3.59 -1.71 -6.03
C ALA A 107 3.54 -3.06 -6.77
N LYS A 108 3.21 -3.03 -8.08
CA LYS A 108 3.08 -4.24 -8.90
C LYS A 108 4.37 -5.04 -9.02
N LEU A 109 5.53 -4.38 -8.97
CA LEU A 109 6.83 -5.05 -9.01
C LEU A 109 7.05 -5.99 -7.82
N PHE A 110 6.27 -5.81 -6.75
CA PHE A 110 6.32 -6.55 -5.50
C PHE A 110 5.03 -7.34 -5.23
N GLY A 111 4.17 -7.51 -6.25
CA GLY A 111 2.92 -8.27 -6.12
C GLY A 111 1.83 -7.55 -5.34
N LEU A 112 1.93 -6.21 -5.21
CA LEU A 112 1.05 -5.36 -4.43
C LEU A 112 0.29 -4.38 -5.34
N GLU A 113 -0.66 -3.66 -4.77
CA GLU A 113 -1.46 -2.66 -5.47
C GLU A 113 -1.58 -1.36 -4.67
N GLN A 114 -1.83 -0.26 -5.38
CA GLN A 114 -2.22 1.01 -4.77
C GLN A 114 -3.63 0.90 -4.19
N ILE A 115 -3.77 1.18 -2.90
CA ILE A 115 -5.02 1.12 -2.16
C ILE A 115 -5.48 2.55 -1.87
N ILE A 116 -6.73 2.84 -2.23
CA ILE A 116 -7.37 4.13 -1.94
C ILE A 116 -8.38 3.92 -0.82
N ASP A 117 -8.09 4.53 0.32
CA ASP A 117 -8.92 4.48 1.51
C ASP A 117 -9.71 5.80 1.69
N VAL A 118 -10.59 5.79 2.69
CA VAL A 118 -11.46 6.92 3.04
C VAL A 118 -11.14 7.39 4.45
N GLY A 119 -10.77 8.66 4.60
CA GLY A 119 -10.42 9.27 5.87
C GLY A 119 -10.62 10.80 5.88
N PRO A 120 -10.11 11.52 6.90
CA PRO A 120 -10.42 12.93 7.13
C PRO A 120 -9.99 13.85 5.98
N MET A 121 -8.92 13.46 5.27
CA MET A 121 -8.36 14.20 4.13
C MET A 121 -8.97 13.77 2.78
N SER A 122 -9.93 12.86 2.77
CA SER A 122 -10.54 12.36 1.53
C SER A 122 -11.49 13.36 0.89
N GLY A 123 -11.66 13.22 -0.43
CA GLY A 123 -12.75 13.84 -1.18
C GLY A 123 -13.85 12.80 -1.49
N LYS A 124 -14.96 13.24 -2.08
CA LYS A 124 -16.03 12.33 -2.55
C LYS A 124 -15.52 11.30 -3.57
N SER A 125 -14.48 11.64 -4.33
CA SER A 125 -13.84 10.72 -5.28
C SER A 125 -13.25 9.49 -4.60
N ASN A 126 -12.70 9.61 -3.39
CA ASN A 126 -12.22 8.46 -2.62
C ASN A 126 -13.37 7.52 -2.30
N VAL A 127 -14.48 8.07 -1.80
CA VAL A 127 -15.67 7.31 -1.42
C VAL A 127 -16.24 6.55 -2.61
N LEU A 128 -16.43 7.23 -3.74
CA LEU A 128 -16.93 6.63 -4.96
C LEU A 128 -16.03 5.48 -5.44
N PHE A 129 -14.72 5.71 -5.48
CA PHE A 129 -13.76 4.69 -5.90
C PHE A 129 -13.72 3.50 -4.95
N TRP A 130 -13.77 3.75 -3.64
CA TRP A 130 -13.81 2.70 -2.64
C TRP A 130 -15.06 1.83 -2.80
N LEU A 131 -16.24 2.44 -2.95
CA LEU A 131 -17.51 1.72 -3.16
C LEU A 131 -17.47 0.89 -4.46
N GLU A 132 -16.97 1.47 -5.55
CA GLU A 132 -16.78 0.79 -6.84
C GLU A 132 -15.88 -0.45 -6.69
N ARG A 133 -14.73 -0.31 -6.01
CA ARG A 133 -13.78 -1.41 -5.80
C ARG A 133 -14.34 -2.54 -4.94
N HIS A 134 -15.24 -2.23 -4.02
CA HIS A 134 -15.90 -3.20 -3.13
C HIS A 134 -17.23 -3.72 -3.67
N GLY A 135 -17.64 -3.33 -4.89
CA GLY A 135 -18.89 -3.78 -5.51
C GLY A 135 -20.15 -3.26 -4.81
N VAL A 136 -20.03 -2.16 -4.07
CA VAL A 136 -21.15 -1.53 -3.35
C VAL A 136 -21.76 -0.44 -4.22
N PRO A 137 -23.09 -0.43 -4.47
CA PRO A 137 -23.73 0.62 -5.25
C PRO A 137 -23.52 2.00 -4.63
N ALA A 138 -23.04 2.95 -5.43
CA ALA A 138 -22.85 4.33 -5.00
C ALA A 138 -24.16 5.11 -5.16
N ASP A 139 -24.97 5.16 -4.09
CA ASP A 139 -26.06 6.13 -4.00
C ASP A 139 -25.56 7.46 -3.41
N ASP A 140 -26.09 8.59 -3.91
CA ASP A 140 -25.63 9.93 -3.51
C ASP A 140 -25.76 10.16 -2.00
N ALA A 141 -26.77 9.57 -1.36
CA ALA A 141 -26.99 9.73 0.06
C ALA A 141 -25.94 8.96 0.89
N ALA A 142 -25.57 7.74 0.49
CA ALA A 142 -24.50 6.95 1.11
C ALA A 142 -23.15 7.61 0.92
N VAL A 143 -22.85 8.10 -0.29
CA VAL A 143 -21.63 8.85 -0.56
C VAL A 143 -21.51 10.06 0.36
N GLU A 144 -22.60 10.82 0.53
CA GLU A 144 -22.63 11.98 1.42
C GLU A 144 -22.48 11.59 2.90
N ARG A 145 -23.11 10.50 3.35
CA ARG A 145 -22.98 9.99 4.73
C ARG A 145 -21.54 9.56 5.03
N ILE A 146 -20.95 8.74 4.16
CA ILE A 146 -19.56 8.27 4.29
C ILE A 146 -18.60 9.46 4.26
N TYR A 147 -18.79 10.39 3.33
CA TYR A 147 -17.96 11.60 3.24
C TYR A 147 -18.03 12.45 4.51
N LYS A 148 -19.22 12.68 5.07
CA LYS A 148 -19.39 13.41 6.34
C LYS A 148 -18.76 12.65 7.50
N ARG A 149 -18.95 11.32 7.58
CA ARG A 149 -18.32 10.47 8.60
C ARG A 149 -16.80 10.56 8.53
N ALA A 150 -16.23 10.52 7.34
CA ALA A 150 -14.79 10.65 7.11
C ALA A 150 -14.28 12.02 7.57
N LYS A 151 -14.97 13.12 7.21
CA LYS A 151 -14.60 14.48 7.62
C LYS A 151 -14.68 14.74 9.13
N ALA A 152 -15.52 14.00 9.83
CA ALA A 152 -15.65 14.06 11.28
C ALA A 152 -14.76 13.06 12.03
N SER A 153 -14.04 12.19 11.32
CA SER A 153 -13.13 11.20 11.89
C SER A 153 -11.76 11.81 12.18
N ASP A 154 -11.01 11.18 13.08
CA ASP A 154 -9.59 11.41 13.33
C ASP A 154 -8.69 10.30 12.73
N HIS A 155 -9.30 9.28 12.13
CA HIS A 155 -8.62 8.13 11.51
C HIS A 155 -9.22 7.77 10.15
N THR A 156 -8.47 7.00 9.37
CA THR A 156 -8.98 6.32 8.17
C THR A 156 -10.07 5.34 8.59
N LEU A 157 -11.24 5.45 7.98
CA LEU A 157 -12.39 4.62 8.31
C LEU A 157 -12.10 3.16 7.98
N SER A 158 -12.48 2.27 8.90
CA SER A 158 -12.50 0.84 8.62
C SER A 158 -13.62 0.48 7.63
N GLU A 159 -13.49 -0.67 6.97
CA GLU A 159 -14.54 -1.22 6.11
C GLU A 159 -15.89 -1.30 6.85
N ALA A 160 -15.87 -1.77 8.11
CA ALA A 160 -17.08 -1.86 8.93
C ALA A 160 -17.76 -0.50 9.15
N GLU A 161 -16.97 0.57 9.38
CA GLU A 161 -17.52 1.92 9.53
C GLU A 161 -18.10 2.48 8.23
N ILE A 162 -17.46 2.20 7.10
CA ILE A 162 -17.96 2.59 5.79
C ILE A 162 -19.27 1.85 5.50
N MET A 163 -19.31 0.54 5.75
CA MET A 163 -20.49 -0.30 5.52
C MET A 163 -21.67 0.07 6.43
N ALA A 164 -21.43 0.43 7.69
CA ALA A 164 -22.47 0.97 8.57
C ALA A 164 -23.13 2.24 8.01
N CYS A 165 -22.37 3.08 7.30
CA CYS A 165 -22.91 4.26 6.64
C CYS A 165 -23.78 3.90 5.41
N VAL A 166 -23.56 2.74 4.79
CA VAL A 166 -24.37 2.24 3.66
C VAL A 166 -25.70 1.67 4.17
N GLU A 167 -25.65 0.83 5.20
CA GLU A 167 -26.82 0.07 5.70
C GLU A 167 -27.90 0.93 6.36
N THR A 168 -27.52 2.04 6.98
CA THR A 168 -28.43 3.00 7.62
C THR A 168 -29.49 3.62 6.69
N ALA A 169 -29.40 3.40 5.36
CA ALA A 169 -30.38 3.83 4.38
C ALA A 169 -31.44 2.79 3.98
N LYS A 170 -31.33 1.51 4.36
CA LYS A 170 -32.39 0.55 4.06
C LYS A 170 -33.61 0.85 4.95
N PRO A 171 -34.77 1.27 4.41
CA PRO A 171 -35.98 1.29 5.20
C PRO A 171 -36.29 -0.14 5.63
N ARG A 172 -36.74 -0.31 6.88
CA ARG A 172 -37.41 -1.55 7.30
C ARG A 172 -38.68 -1.77 6.48
#